data_AF-A0A7C8VA24-F1
#
_entry.id   AF-A0A7C8VA24-F1
#
_cell.length_a   1.000
_cell.length_b   1.000
_cell.length_c   1.000
_cell.angle_alpha   90.00
_cell.angle_beta   90.00
_cell.angle_gamma   90.00
#
_symmetry.space_group_name_H-M   'P 1'
#
loop_
_entity.id
_entity.type
_entity.pdbx_description
1 polymer ?
#
loop_
_entity_poly.entity_id
_entity_poly.type
_entity_poly.pdbx_seq_one_letter_code
_entity_poly.pdbx_strand_id
1 'polypeptide(L)'
;MSVLAKYAFLHRYLEFLQSCGVPDPGQYSQPMGNAYSEPHRVYHNTAHITFMLDKLAEDVKTRKIELSGWEQNCVMFAVWWHDFVYNPQVKDNELQSILAWEDFVDQVSQTSPVLESYKTPVSSLIHCTISHTLPPPIPDTPLTPALISYFLDLDLAILATSRDIYAAF
;
A
#
# COMPACT_ATOMS: atom_id res chain seq x y z
N MET A 1 -2.90 20.02 3.57
CA MET A 1 -2.98 19.06 4.69
C MET A 1 -2.51 19.73 5.98
N SER A 2 -3.16 19.49 7.12
CA SER A 2 -2.68 20.02 8.41
C SER A 2 -1.40 19.28 8.85
N VAL A 3 -0.57 19.95 9.65
CA VAL A 3 0.64 19.35 10.24
C VAL A 3 0.29 18.06 11.01
N LEU A 4 -0.83 18.07 11.73
CA LEU A 4 -1.31 16.91 12.52
C LEU A 4 -1.65 15.70 11.64
N ALA A 5 -2.29 15.90 10.49
CA ALA A 5 -2.64 14.79 9.59
C ALA A 5 -1.39 14.15 8.98
N LYS A 6 -0.37 14.95 8.63
CA LYS A 6 0.92 14.42 8.16
C LYS A 6 1.60 13.56 9.23
N TYR A 7 1.59 14.02 10.48
CA TYR A 7 2.16 13.27 11.59
C TYR A 7 1.43 11.96 11.85
N ALA A 8 0.10 11.96 11.85
CA ALA A 8 -0.69 10.74 12.04
C ALA A 8 -0.42 9.70 10.94
N PHE A 9 -0.34 10.14 9.67
CA PHE A 9 -0.01 9.30 8.53
C PHE A 9 1.36 8.64 8.68
N LEU A 10 2.38 9.45 8.99
CA LEU A 10 3.75 8.97 9.20
C LEU A 10 3.85 8.02 10.40
N HIS A 11 3.18 8.36 11.51
CA HIS A 11 3.19 7.53 12.71
C HIS A 11 2.60 6.14 12.43
N ARG A 12 1.48 6.07 11.71
CA ARG A 12 0.87 4.79 11.31
C ARG A 12 1.81 3.94 10.47
N TYR A 13 2.54 4.56 9.54
CA TYR A 13 3.53 3.84 8.73
C TYR A 13 4.71 3.35 9.57
N LEU A 14 5.21 4.18 10.49
CA LEU A 14 6.29 3.80 11.43
C LEU A 14 5.90 2.59 12.28
N GLU A 15 4.71 2.62 12.89
CA GLU A 15 4.20 1.51 13.70
C GLU A 15 4.06 0.24 12.87
N PHE A 16 3.59 0.36 11.63
CA PHE A 16 3.50 -0.77 10.72
C PHE A 16 4.88 -1.37 10.40
N LEU A 17 5.85 -0.55 9.97
CA LEU A 17 7.21 -1.02 9.70
C LEU A 17 7.85 -1.67 10.93
N GLN A 18 7.66 -1.09 12.11
CA GLN A 18 8.14 -1.66 13.37
C GLN A 18 7.48 -3.02 13.66
N SER A 19 6.18 -3.16 13.43
CA SER A 19 5.46 -4.42 13.60
C SER A 19 5.93 -5.52 12.63
N CYS A 20 6.43 -5.13 11.45
CA CYS A 20 7.05 -6.03 10.49
C CYS A 20 8.52 -6.34 10.77
N GLY A 21 9.09 -5.78 11.85
CA GLY A 21 10.47 -6.02 12.26
C GLY A 21 11.51 -5.19 11.48
N VAL A 22 11.12 -4.07 10.88
CA VAL A 22 12.07 -3.13 10.24
C VAL A 22 12.82 -2.34 11.32
N PRO A 23 14.16 -2.39 11.38
CA PRO A 23 14.94 -1.61 12.33
C PRO A 23 14.99 -0.13 11.91
N ASP A 24 14.97 0.76 12.90
CA ASP A 24 14.98 2.22 12.72
C ASP A 24 14.05 2.71 11.57
N PRO A 25 12.74 2.45 11.66
CA PRO A 25 11.79 2.77 10.58
C PRO A 25 11.71 4.27 10.29
N GLY A 26 12.23 5.12 11.18
CA GLY A 26 12.39 6.56 10.99
C GLY A 26 13.06 6.90 9.65
N GLN A 27 14.11 6.16 9.29
CA GLN A 27 14.89 6.37 8.06
C GLN A 27 14.04 6.22 6.79
N TYR A 28 13.02 5.35 6.82
CA TYR A 28 12.22 4.98 5.65
C TYR A 28 10.84 5.66 5.62
N SER A 29 10.43 6.28 6.73
CA SER A 29 9.09 6.89 6.85
C SER A 29 8.97 8.27 6.19
N GLN A 30 10.01 9.11 6.27
CA GLN A 30 9.95 10.47 5.77
C GLN A 30 9.70 10.57 4.25
N PRO A 31 10.32 9.71 3.40
CA PRO A 31 9.98 9.64 1.99
C PRO A 31 8.49 9.39 1.73
N MET A 32 7.87 8.49 2.50
CA MET A 32 6.46 8.12 2.36
C MET A 32 5.53 9.33 2.59
N GLY A 33 5.75 10.07 3.68
CA GLY A 33 4.96 11.26 3.96
C GLY A 33 5.22 12.40 2.99
N ASN A 34 6.39 12.47 2.35
CA ASN A 34 6.67 13.49 1.35
C ASN A 34 6.00 13.16 0.01
N ALA A 35 6.11 11.92 -0.46
CA ALA A 35 5.50 11.45 -1.71
C ALA A 35 3.99 11.72 -1.72
N TYR A 36 3.25 11.24 -0.73
CA TYR A 36 1.79 11.41 -0.70
C TYR A 36 1.30 12.82 -0.32
N SER A 37 2.22 13.74 0.01
CA SER A 37 1.89 15.14 0.31
C SER A 37 2.19 16.11 -0.85
N GLU A 38 2.63 15.60 -2.01
CA GLU A 38 2.95 16.46 -3.15
C GLU A 38 1.72 17.28 -3.59
N PRO A 39 1.86 18.60 -3.84
CA PRO A 39 0.71 19.48 -4.11
C PRO A 39 -0.14 19.09 -5.33
N HIS A 40 0.43 18.37 -6.29
CA HIS A 40 -0.27 17.94 -7.51
C HIS A 40 -1.16 16.70 -7.30
N ARG A 41 -1.03 15.98 -6.17
CA ARG A 41 -1.83 14.79 -5.87
C ARG A 41 -3.20 15.17 -5.33
N VAL A 42 -4.19 15.24 -6.23
CA VAL A 42 -5.59 15.50 -5.87
C VAL A 42 -6.22 14.27 -5.22
N TYR A 43 -6.02 13.08 -5.79
CA TYR A 43 -6.64 11.83 -5.33
C TYR A 43 -5.64 10.86 -4.67
N HIS A 44 -4.54 10.51 -5.36
CA HIS A 44 -3.52 9.57 -4.89
C HIS A 44 -2.62 10.20 -3.82
N ASN A 45 -3.21 10.59 -2.69
CA ASN A 45 -2.59 11.35 -1.61
C ASN A 45 -2.75 10.60 -0.27
N THR A 46 -2.37 11.25 0.83
CA THR A 46 -2.46 10.65 2.18
C THR A 46 -3.88 10.21 2.57
N ALA A 47 -4.92 10.88 2.09
CA ALA A 47 -6.32 10.53 2.40
C ALA A 47 -6.73 9.20 1.75
N HIS A 48 -6.33 8.96 0.48
CA HIS A 48 -6.55 7.68 -0.21
C HIS A 48 -5.94 6.50 0.55
N ILE A 49 -4.64 6.61 0.85
CA ILE A 49 -3.93 5.56 1.59
C ILE A 49 -4.54 5.36 2.99
N THR A 50 -4.91 6.43 3.70
CA THR A 50 -5.55 6.33 5.02
C THR A 50 -6.90 5.60 4.93
N PHE A 51 -7.72 5.94 3.94
CA PHE A 51 -9.01 5.30 3.70
C PHE A 51 -8.86 3.81 3.41
N MET A 52 -7.95 3.41 2.53
CA MET A 52 -7.71 2.00 2.24
C MET A 52 -7.30 1.23 3.50
N LEU A 53 -6.42 1.78 4.32
CA LEU A 53 -5.98 1.14 5.57
C LEU A 53 -7.11 1.05 6.62
N ASP A 54 -7.98 2.06 6.70
CA ASP A 54 -9.14 2.06 7.59
C ASP A 54 -10.19 1.04 7.13
N LYS A 55 -10.42 0.97 5.82
CA LYS A 55 -11.31 0.00 5.19
C LYS A 55 -10.83 -1.43 5.42
N LEU A 56 -9.52 -1.69 5.26
CA LEU A 56 -8.90 -2.98 5.59
C LEU A 56 -9.11 -3.35 7.06
N ALA A 57 -8.83 -2.42 7.98
CA ALA A 57 -9.01 -2.67 9.41
C ALA A 57 -10.49 -2.97 9.76
N GLU A 58 -11.43 -2.26 9.15
CA GLU A 58 -12.87 -2.51 9.30
C GLU A 58 -13.26 -3.90 8.76
N ASP A 59 -12.80 -4.26 7.57
CA ASP A 59 -13.19 -5.51 6.90
C ASP A 59 -12.63 -6.74 7.63
N VAL A 60 -11.41 -6.64 8.16
CA VAL A 60 -10.84 -7.67 9.07
C VAL A 60 -11.63 -7.74 10.38
N LYS A 61 -11.90 -6.59 11.02
CA LYS A 61 -12.63 -6.55 12.30
C LYS A 61 -14.05 -7.12 12.18
N THR A 62 -14.73 -6.85 11.07
CA THR A 62 -16.10 -7.30 10.79
C THR A 62 -16.17 -8.68 10.13
N ARG A 63 -15.02 -9.32 9.88
CA ARG A 63 -14.90 -10.62 9.20
C ARG A 63 -15.52 -10.65 7.80
N LYS A 64 -15.50 -9.51 7.09
CA LYS A 64 -15.83 -9.47 5.67
C LYS A 64 -14.75 -10.15 4.83
N ILE A 65 -13.52 -10.19 5.35
CA ILE A 65 -12.42 -10.98 4.82
C ILE A 65 -11.66 -11.68 5.96
N GLU A 66 -11.17 -12.88 5.69
CA GLU A 66 -10.28 -13.62 6.57
C GLU A 66 -8.89 -13.64 5.95
N LEU A 67 -7.94 -12.96 6.58
CA LEU A 67 -6.55 -12.88 6.12
C LEU A 67 -5.64 -13.37 7.24
N SER A 68 -4.68 -14.23 6.90
CA SER A 68 -3.56 -14.52 7.80
C SER A 68 -2.75 -13.24 8.09
N GLY A 69 -1.98 -13.24 9.18
CA GLY A 69 -1.15 -12.07 9.52
C GLY A 69 -0.16 -11.69 8.39
N TRP A 70 0.35 -12.69 7.68
CA TRP A 70 1.23 -12.47 6.53
C TRP A 70 0.50 -11.85 5.33
N GLU A 71 -0.72 -12.31 5.01
CA GLU A 71 -1.54 -11.71 3.93
C GLU A 71 -1.96 -10.28 4.27
N GLN A 72 -2.32 -10.00 5.54
CA GLN A 72 -2.62 -8.64 5.99
C GLN A 72 -1.43 -7.70 5.78
N ASN A 73 -0.22 -8.15 6.14
CA ASN A 73 1.00 -7.38 5.91
C ASN A 73 1.28 -7.17 4.41
N CYS A 74 1.06 -8.18 3.56
CA CYS A 74 1.17 -8.02 2.10
C CYS A 74 0.25 -6.93 1.58
N VAL A 75 -1.02 -6.94 1.99
CA VAL A 75 -1.99 -5.91 1.59
C VAL A 75 -1.55 -4.55 2.12
N MET A 76 -1.18 -4.44 3.40
CA MET A 76 -0.73 -3.16 3.97
C MET A 76 0.49 -2.60 3.24
N PHE A 77 1.51 -3.41 2.95
CA PHE A 77 2.65 -2.99 2.14
C PHE A 77 2.20 -2.52 0.76
N ALA A 78 1.37 -3.29 0.05
CA ALA A 78 0.88 -2.90 -1.27
C ALA A 78 0.08 -1.58 -1.21
N VAL A 79 -0.75 -1.38 -0.18
CA VAL A 79 -1.46 -0.11 0.05
C VAL A 79 -0.48 1.05 0.19
N TRP A 80 0.55 0.92 1.05
CA TRP A 80 1.53 1.99 1.23
C TRP A 80 2.34 2.29 -0.04
N TRP A 81 2.63 1.29 -0.86
CA TRP A 81 3.62 1.42 -1.93
C TRP A 81 3.06 1.56 -3.34
N HIS A 82 1.81 1.15 -3.64
CA HIS A 82 1.32 1.10 -5.03
C HIS A 82 1.40 2.45 -5.78
N ASP A 83 1.11 3.56 -5.10
CA ASP A 83 1.14 4.93 -5.62
C ASP A 83 2.31 5.78 -5.07
N PHE A 84 3.35 5.12 -4.55
CA PHE A 84 4.48 5.82 -3.96
C PHE A 84 5.13 6.77 -4.98
N VAL A 85 5.34 6.30 -6.20
CA VAL A 85 5.72 7.16 -7.34
C VAL A 85 4.45 7.61 -8.08
N TYR A 86 4.32 8.91 -8.32
CA TYR A 86 3.18 9.45 -9.06
C TYR A 86 3.54 10.71 -9.84
N ASN A 87 3.60 10.55 -11.15
CA ASN A 87 3.65 11.63 -12.11
C ASN A 87 2.49 11.46 -13.11
N PRO A 88 1.50 12.38 -13.12
CA PRO A 88 0.32 12.26 -13.99
C PRO A 88 0.62 12.37 -15.48
N GLN A 89 1.87 12.70 -15.87
CA GLN A 89 2.30 12.83 -17.26
C GLN A 89 2.91 11.55 -17.84
N VAL A 90 3.13 10.52 -17.03
CA VAL A 90 3.73 9.23 -17.44
C VAL A 90 2.80 8.07 -17.08
N LYS A 91 3.13 6.88 -17.59
CA LYS A 91 2.28 5.67 -17.49
C LYS A 91 2.95 4.51 -16.74
N ASP A 92 4.15 4.72 -16.24
CA ASP A 92 4.96 3.71 -15.59
C ASP A 92 5.03 3.90 -14.07
N ASN A 93 4.15 4.73 -13.49
CA ASN A 93 4.15 5.05 -12.06
C ASN A 93 4.14 3.79 -11.19
N GLU A 94 3.27 2.83 -11.49
CA GLU A 94 3.14 1.56 -10.76
C GLU A 94 4.41 0.72 -10.88
N LEU A 95 5.05 0.70 -12.05
CA LEU A 95 6.33 0.00 -12.24
C LEU A 95 7.46 0.68 -11.45
N GLN A 96 7.49 2.02 -11.41
CA GLN A 96 8.46 2.77 -10.61
C GLN A 96 8.21 2.59 -9.10
N SER A 97 6.96 2.50 -8.67
CA SER A 97 6.57 2.15 -7.31
C SER A 97 7.04 0.74 -6.91
N ILE A 98 6.93 -0.24 -7.82
CA ILE A 98 7.48 -1.59 -7.61
C ILE A 98 9.00 -1.53 -7.44
N LEU A 99 9.72 -0.81 -8.31
CA LEU A 99 11.17 -0.70 -8.20
C LEU A 99 11.59 -0.03 -6.88
N ALA A 100 10.88 1.00 -6.44
CA ALA A 100 11.12 1.67 -5.16
C ALA A 100 10.86 0.74 -3.96
N TRP A 101 9.79 -0.08 -4.04
CA TRP A 101 9.50 -1.11 -3.04
C TRP A 101 10.61 -2.18 -2.98
N GLU A 102 11.04 -2.68 -4.14
CA GLU A 102 12.07 -3.72 -4.22
C GLU A 102 13.42 -3.23 -3.68
N ASP A 103 13.80 -1.99 -3.99
CA ASP A 103 15.00 -1.33 -3.45
C ASP A 103 14.91 -1.14 -1.93
N PHE A 104 13.74 -0.74 -1.41
CA PHE A 104 13.52 -0.65 0.03
C PHE A 104 13.72 -2.02 0.72
N VAL A 105 13.16 -3.09 0.15
CA VAL A 105 13.33 -4.45 0.71
C VAL A 105 14.79 -4.88 0.66
N ASP A 106 15.50 -4.66 -0.46
CA ASP A 106 16.92 -5.03 -0.59
C ASP A 106 17.82 -4.34 0.43
N GLN A 107 17.50 -3.09 0.80
CA GLN A 107 18.22 -2.35 1.83
C GLN A 107 17.92 -2.90 3.23
N VAL A 108 16.64 -3.14 3.55
CA VAL A 108 16.20 -3.52 4.89
C VAL A 108 16.52 -4.98 5.22
N SER A 109 16.39 -5.89 4.24
CA SER A 109 16.54 -7.34 4.44
C SER A 109 17.91 -7.78 4.91
N GLN A 110 18.94 -6.95 4.74
CA GLN A 110 20.27 -7.18 5.32
C GLN A 110 20.23 -7.25 6.84
N THR A 111 19.29 -6.55 7.46
CA THR A 111 19.11 -6.46 8.92
C THR A 111 17.79 -7.08 9.39
N SER A 112 16.81 -7.23 8.50
CA SER A 112 15.53 -7.88 8.77
C SER A 112 15.12 -8.84 7.65
N PRO A 113 15.69 -10.07 7.62
CA PRO A 113 15.48 -11.02 6.51
C PRO A 113 14.03 -11.45 6.29
N VAL A 114 13.14 -11.23 7.28
CA VAL A 114 11.72 -11.53 7.16
C VAL A 114 11.04 -10.70 6.07
N LEU A 115 11.59 -9.52 5.74
CA LEU A 115 11.06 -8.63 4.70
C LEU A 115 11.12 -9.24 3.29
N GLU A 116 12.11 -10.11 3.02
CA GLU A 116 12.24 -10.79 1.73
C GLU A 116 10.97 -11.56 1.33
N SER A 117 10.27 -12.13 2.31
CA SER A 117 9.04 -12.89 2.05
C SER A 117 7.91 -12.04 1.47
N TYR A 118 7.97 -10.71 1.60
CA TYR A 118 6.97 -9.78 1.08
C TYR A 118 7.35 -9.21 -0.29
N LYS A 119 8.62 -9.31 -0.73
CA LYS A 119 9.13 -8.63 -1.93
C LYS A 119 8.28 -8.92 -3.17
N THR A 120 8.31 -10.16 -3.65
CA THR A 120 7.60 -10.60 -4.86
C THR A 120 6.07 -10.52 -4.73
N PRO A 121 5.45 -10.92 -3.60
CA PRO A 121 4.00 -10.81 -3.45
C PRO A 121 3.50 -9.37 -3.50
N VAL A 122 4.17 -8.44 -2.83
CA VAL A 122 3.79 -7.02 -2.87
C VAL A 122 4.02 -6.42 -4.26
N SER A 123 5.16 -6.71 -4.91
CA SER A 123 5.39 -6.31 -6.31
C SER A 123 4.26 -6.80 -7.24
N SER A 124 3.81 -8.04 -7.03
CA SER A 124 2.73 -8.64 -7.82
C SER A 124 1.38 -7.95 -7.57
N LEU A 125 1.06 -7.61 -6.31
CA LEU A 125 -0.15 -6.86 -5.98
C LEU A 125 -0.15 -5.48 -6.63
N ILE A 126 0.95 -4.73 -6.50
CA ILE A 126 1.09 -3.40 -7.13
C ILE A 126 1.00 -3.53 -8.66
N HIS A 127 1.64 -4.54 -9.26
CA HIS A 127 1.56 -4.72 -10.71
C HIS A 127 0.11 -4.93 -11.20
N CYS A 128 -0.75 -5.55 -10.40
CA CYS A 128 -2.15 -5.76 -10.77
C CYS A 128 -2.95 -4.45 -10.84
N THR A 129 -2.50 -3.36 -10.22
CA THR A 129 -3.16 -2.04 -10.30
C THR A 129 -2.93 -1.33 -11.63
N ILE A 130 -2.00 -1.80 -12.48
CA ILE A 130 -1.77 -1.24 -13.82
C ILE A 130 -3.01 -1.40 -14.71
N SER A 131 -3.68 -2.55 -14.62
CA SER A 131 -4.86 -2.86 -15.43
C SER A 131 -6.12 -3.10 -14.61
N HIS A 132 -6.01 -3.13 -13.28
CA HIS A 132 -7.08 -3.53 -12.35
C HIS A 132 -7.75 -4.85 -12.74
N THR A 133 -6.95 -5.81 -13.23
CA THR A 133 -7.43 -7.14 -13.61
C THR A 133 -6.67 -8.21 -12.87
N LEU A 134 -7.36 -9.33 -12.57
CA LEU A 134 -6.68 -10.52 -12.11
C LEU A 134 -5.66 -10.99 -13.16
N PRO A 135 -4.42 -11.28 -12.75
CA PRO A 135 -3.44 -11.88 -13.63
C PRO A 135 -3.84 -13.34 -13.91
N PRO A 136 -3.28 -13.95 -14.97
CA PRO A 136 -3.23 -15.41 -15.05
C PRO A 136 -2.66 -16.01 -13.77
N PRO A 137 -2.94 -17.29 -13.44
CA PRO A 137 -2.37 -17.94 -12.27
C PRO A 137 -0.85 -17.72 -12.23
N ILE A 138 -0.38 -17.09 -11.16
CA ILE A 138 1.05 -16.84 -10.96
C ILE A 138 1.62 -18.12 -10.34
N PRO A 139 2.53 -18.85 -11.02
CA PRO A 139 3.14 -20.04 -10.45
C PRO A 139 3.91 -19.69 -9.18
N ASP A 140 3.87 -20.59 -8.18
CA ASP A 140 4.67 -20.50 -6.96
C ASP A 140 4.50 -19.20 -6.14
N THR A 141 3.40 -18.47 -6.36
CA THR A 141 3.06 -17.33 -5.49
C THR A 141 2.26 -17.79 -4.27
N PRO A 142 2.52 -17.23 -3.08
CA PRO A 142 1.63 -17.36 -1.94
C PRO A 142 0.31 -16.56 -2.09
N LEU A 143 0.19 -15.70 -3.11
CA LEU A 143 -1.03 -14.92 -3.34
C LEU A 143 -2.18 -15.75 -3.91
N THR A 144 -3.33 -15.69 -3.27
CA THR A 144 -4.56 -16.26 -3.84
C THR A 144 -5.26 -15.27 -4.77
N PRO A 145 -6.02 -15.73 -5.78
CA PRO A 145 -6.86 -14.83 -6.57
C PRO A 145 -7.82 -13.99 -5.73
N ALA A 146 -8.33 -14.53 -4.62
CA ALA A 146 -9.21 -13.81 -3.70
C ALA A 146 -8.48 -12.63 -3.02
N LEU A 147 -7.23 -12.82 -2.60
CA LEU A 147 -6.41 -11.75 -2.01
C LEU A 147 -6.12 -10.64 -3.01
N ILE A 148 -5.78 -11.01 -4.26
CA ILE A 148 -5.52 -10.05 -5.34
C ILE A 148 -6.81 -9.25 -5.65
N SER A 149 -7.94 -9.94 -5.87
CA SER A 149 -9.23 -9.28 -6.11
C SER A 149 -9.58 -8.31 -4.99
N TYR A 150 -9.41 -8.75 -3.73
CA TYR A 150 -9.69 -7.89 -2.58
C TYR A 150 -8.81 -6.64 -2.55
N PHE A 151 -7.52 -6.75 -2.85
CA PHE A 151 -6.63 -5.57 -2.92
C PHE A 151 -7.05 -4.61 -4.05
N LEU A 152 -7.43 -5.12 -5.22
CA LEU A 152 -7.92 -4.30 -6.33
C LEU A 152 -9.25 -3.61 -5.97
N ASP A 153 -10.16 -4.33 -5.32
CA ASP A 153 -11.42 -3.75 -4.83
C ASP A 153 -11.16 -2.69 -3.76
N LEU A 154 -10.15 -2.88 -2.92
CA LEU A 154 -9.75 -1.93 -1.89
C LEU A 154 -9.25 -0.60 -2.48
N ASP A 155 -8.47 -0.65 -3.57
CA ASP A 155 -7.96 0.54 -4.29
C ASP A 155 -9.10 1.33 -4.94
N LEU A 156 -10.11 0.62 -5.44
CA LEU A 156 -11.28 1.23 -6.07
C LEU A 156 -12.43 1.53 -5.07
N ALA A 157 -12.30 1.14 -3.80
CA ALA A 157 -13.42 1.14 -2.84
C ALA A 157 -14.04 2.52 -2.62
N ILE A 158 -13.27 3.59 -2.76
CA ILE A 158 -13.78 4.96 -2.60
C ILE A 158 -14.82 5.32 -3.67
N LEU A 159 -14.74 4.73 -4.88
CA LEU A 159 -15.71 4.93 -5.96
C LEU A 159 -17.10 4.38 -5.61
N ALA A 160 -17.18 3.46 -4.64
CA ALA A 160 -18.43 2.88 -4.16
C ALA A 160 -19.02 3.63 -2.94
N THR A 161 -18.39 4.71 -2.49
CA THR A 161 -18.89 5.50 -1.35
C THR A 161 -19.99 6.49 -1.74
N SER A 162 -20.63 7.12 -0.75
CA SER A 162 -21.61 8.16 -1.02
C SER A 162 -20.95 9.35 -1.73
N ARG A 163 -21.74 10.11 -2.50
CA ARG A 163 -21.26 11.31 -3.17
C ARG A 163 -20.59 12.29 -2.21
N ASP A 164 -21.11 12.44 -0.99
CA ASP A 164 -20.57 13.36 0.00
C ASP A 164 -19.19 12.91 0.49
N ILE A 165 -18.98 11.60 0.67
CA ILE A 165 -17.67 11.04 1.03
C ILE A 165 -16.69 11.19 -0.15
N TYR A 166 -17.12 10.84 -1.36
CA TYR A 166 -16.29 10.97 -2.55
C TYR A 166 -15.92 12.43 -2.86
N ALA A 167 -16.83 13.39 -2.64
CA ALA A 167 -16.58 14.81 -2.87
C ALA A 167 -15.69 15.47 -1.80
N ALA A 168 -15.55 14.83 -0.64
CA ALA A 168 -14.68 15.28 0.45
C ALA A 168 -13.24 14.74 0.34
N PHE A 169 -12.99 13.90 -0.67
CA PHE A 169 -11.71 13.25 -0.93
C PHE A 169 -10.72 14.15 -1.68
#